data_AF-A0A087LPC7-F1
#
_entry.id   AF-A0A087LPC7-F1
#
_cell.length_a   1.000
_cell.length_b   1.000
_cell.length_c   1.000
_cell.angle_alpha   90.00
_cell.angle_beta   90.00
_cell.angle_gamma   90.00
#
_symmetry.space_group_name_H-M   'P 1'
#
loop_
_entity.id
_entity.type
_entity.pdbx_description
1 polymer ?
#
loop_
_entity_poly.entity_id
_entity_poly.type
_entity_poly.pdbx_seq_one_letter_code
_entity_poly.pdbx_strand_id
1 'polypeptide(L)'
;ESQERMLMVLHPEKEAEARAVFEKWELDFATVGITTNDLRFRVKWQGREVANLPIKDLGDEAPEYDRPWIEPKTPAPLAADDIPAYDVADALLKLIGSPALSSRRWVYEQYDTLIQGNSLQRPGGDAGVIRVEGTEKKALAFTSDVTPRYCEADPYEGGKQAVAEAWRNLTATGADPLAATDNLNFGNPERPEIMGQLVKAIEGIGEACRALDFPIVSGNVSLYNETNGKAILPTPTIGGVGLLPDWDKMARI
;
A
#
# COMPACT_ATOMS: atom_id res chain seq x y z
N GLU A 1 -18.62 10.44 4.72
CA GLU A 1 -18.66 8.97 4.72
C GLU A 1 -18.61 8.46 6.16
N SER A 2 -19.75 8.09 6.74
CA SER A 2 -19.76 7.54 8.11
C SER A 2 -18.92 6.25 8.16
N GLN A 3 -18.11 6.10 9.19
CA GLN A 3 -17.17 4.99 9.38
C GLN A 3 -17.87 3.74 9.94
N GLU A 4 -17.14 2.63 10.05
CA GLU A 4 -17.57 1.35 10.63
C GLU A 4 -18.87 0.76 10.05
N ARG A 5 -19.10 0.95 8.75
CA ARG A 5 -20.24 0.36 8.03
C ARG A 5 -19.77 -0.77 7.12
N MET A 6 -20.50 -1.88 7.13
CA MET A 6 -20.28 -3.02 6.24
C MET A 6 -21.54 -3.31 5.43
N LEU A 7 -21.36 -3.69 4.16
CA LEU A 7 -22.44 -4.23 3.32
C LEU A 7 -22.17 -5.71 3.08
N MET A 8 -23.21 -6.52 3.19
CA MET A 8 -23.17 -7.95 2.87
C MET A 8 -24.40 -8.35 2.08
N VAL A 9 -24.23 -9.31 1.19
CA VAL A 9 -25.33 -9.96 0.48
C VAL A 9 -25.65 -11.25 1.21
N LEU A 10 -26.92 -11.45 1.54
CA LEU A 10 -27.39 -12.62 2.28
C LEU A 10 -28.45 -13.35 1.46
N HIS A 11 -28.39 -14.68 1.51
CA HIS A 11 -29.51 -15.52 1.14
C HIS A 11 -30.72 -15.23 2.05
N PRO A 12 -31.92 -14.87 1.54
CA PRO A 12 -33.05 -14.42 2.37
C PRO A 12 -33.44 -15.39 3.50
N GLU A 13 -33.33 -16.70 3.26
CA GLU A 13 -33.62 -17.74 4.25
C GLU A 13 -32.66 -17.76 5.44
N LYS A 14 -31.52 -17.08 5.33
CA LYS A 14 -30.51 -16.95 6.38
C LYS A 14 -30.66 -15.70 7.23
N GLU A 15 -31.67 -14.85 6.99
CA GLU A 15 -31.82 -13.57 7.71
C GLU A 15 -31.90 -13.74 9.22
N ALA A 16 -32.71 -14.69 9.70
CA ALA A 16 -32.86 -14.93 11.14
C ALA A 16 -31.56 -15.41 11.79
N GLU A 17 -30.81 -16.27 11.09
CA GLU A 17 -29.51 -16.77 11.54
C GLU A 17 -28.47 -15.64 11.60
N ALA A 18 -28.40 -14.81 10.55
CA ALA A 18 -27.51 -13.65 10.52
C ALA A 18 -27.86 -12.65 11.62
N ARG A 19 -29.13 -12.29 11.77
CA ARG A 19 -29.61 -11.36 12.80
C ARG A 19 -29.23 -11.82 14.20
N ALA A 20 -29.40 -13.11 14.50
CA ALA A 20 -29.01 -13.67 15.80
C ALA A 20 -27.51 -13.52 16.09
N VAL A 21 -26.64 -13.60 15.07
CA VAL A 21 -25.21 -13.33 15.22
C VAL A 21 -24.95 -11.86 15.54
N PHE A 22 -25.55 -10.92 14.81
CA PHE A 22 -25.37 -9.49 15.07
C PHE A 22 -25.89 -9.07 16.46
N GLU A 23 -27.08 -9.53 16.84
CA GLU A 23 -27.67 -9.25 18.15
C GLU A 23 -26.82 -9.81 19.31
N LYS A 24 -26.25 -11.02 19.14
CA LYS A 24 -25.34 -11.60 20.12
C LYS A 24 -24.11 -10.72 20.39
N TRP A 25 -23.62 -10.02 19.37
CA TRP A 25 -22.47 -9.12 19.46
C TRP A 25 -22.87 -7.64 19.64
N GLU A 26 -24.14 -7.36 19.94
CA GLU A 26 -24.67 -6.01 20.14
C GLU A 26 -24.45 -5.08 18.94
N LEU A 27 -24.51 -5.63 17.73
CA LEU A 27 -24.34 -4.89 16.47
C LEU A 27 -25.69 -4.60 15.80
N ASP A 28 -25.83 -3.38 15.28
CA ASP A 28 -26.98 -2.99 14.48
C ASP A 28 -26.98 -3.71 13.12
N PHE A 29 -28.13 -4.28 12.75
CA PHE A 29 -28.32 -4.98 11.49
C PHE A 29 -29.66 -4.63 10.84
N ALA A 30 -29.60 -4.16 9.59
CA ALA A 30 -30.76 -3.78 8.81
C ALA A 30 -30.63 -4.22 7.35
N THR A 31 -31.70 -4.78 6.80
CA THR A 31 -31.83 -5.02 5.35
C THR A 31 -32.14 -3.70 4.65
N VAL A 32 -31.16 -3.19 3.91
CA VAL A 32 -31.24 -1.87 3.24
C VAL A 32 -31.63 -1.95 1.76
N GLY A 33 -31.80 -3.16 1.21
CA GLY A 33 -32.16 -3.35 -0.19
C GLY A 33 -32.27 -4.82 -0.58
N ILE A 34 -32.57 -5.06 -1.85
CA ILE A 34 -32.60 -6.38 -2.49
C ILE A 34 -31.85 -6.30 -3.82
N THR A 35 -31.25 -7.41 -4.23
CA THR A 35 -30.67 -7.53 -5.58
C THR A 35 -31.77 -7.87 -6.58
N THR A 36 -31.67 -7.28 -7.77
CA THR A 36 -32.58 -7.52 -8.90
C THR A 36 -31.77 -7.92 -10.13
N ASN A 37 -32.44 -8.44 -11.15
CA ASN A 37 -31.82 -8.88 -12.40
C ASN A 37 -31.99 -7.86 -13.54
N ASP A 38 -32.46 -6.64 -13.25
CA ASP A 38 -32.75 -5.61 -14.25
C ASP A 38 -31.58 -4.64 -14.51
N LEU A 39 -30.43 -4.87 -13.87
CA LEU A 39 -29.19 -4.11 -14.05
C LEU A 39 -29.30 -2.61 -13.71
N ARG A 40 -30.17 -2.25 -12.75
CA ARG A 40 -30.40 -0.87 -12.34
C ARG A 40 -30.16 -0.65 -10.86
N PHE A 41 -29.51 0.46 -10.53
CA PHE A 41 -29.40 0.97 -9.17
C PHE A 41 -30.57 1.91 -8.88
N ARG A 42 -31.52 1.44 -8.05
CA ARG A 42 -32.70 2.20 -7.64
C ARG A 42 -32.63 2.58 -6.17
N VAL A 43 -32.77 3.87 -5.90
CA VAL A 43 -32.87 4.40 -4.54
C VAL A 43 -34.30 4.85 -4.31
N LYS A 44 -34.92 4.35 -3.23
CA LYS A 44 -36.25 4.78 -2.80
C LYS A 44 -36.15 5.53 -1.47
N TRP A 45 -36.84 6.66 -1.40
CA TRP A 45 -37.01 7.42 -0.16
C TRP A 45 -38.50 7.55 0.12
N GLN A 46 -38.95 7.09 1.29
CA GLN A 46 -40.36 7.12 1.70
C GLN A 46 -41.32 6.56 0.63
N GLY A 47 -40.93 5.44 0.01
CA GLY A 47 -41.70 4.75 -1.02
C GLY A 47 -41.64 5.38 -2.42
N ARG A 48 -41.01 6.55 -2.59
CA ARG A 48 -40.83 7.21 -3.89
C ARG A 48 -39.45 6.91 -4.45
N GLU A 49 -39.37 6.64 -5.74
CA GLU A 49 -38.10 6.51 -6.45
C GLU A 49 -37.44 7.88 -6.57
N VAL A 50 -36.21 8.02 -6.06
CA VAL A 50 -35.44 9.27 -6.06
C VAL A 50 -34.18 9.19 -6.92
N ALA A 51 -33.70 7.98 -7.22
CA ALA A 51 -32.64 7.73 -8.20
C ALA A 51 -32.87 6.40 -8.91
N ASN A 52 -32.55 6.35 -10.19
CA ASN A 52 -32.73 5.16 -11.02
C ASN A 52 -31.73 5.17 -12.19
N LEU A 53 -30.58 4.56 -11.98
CA LEU A 53 -29.45 4.61 -12.91
C LEU A 53 -29.09 3.21 -13.40
N PRO A 54 -28.68 3.03 -14.66
CA PRO A 54 -28.05 1.79 -15.10
C PRO A 54 -26.75 1.55 -14.33
N ILE A 55 -26.48 0.31 -13.94
CA ILE A 55 -25.28 -0.02 -13.15
C ILE A 55 -24.00 0.16 -13.98
N LYS A 56 -24.04 -0.14 -15.28
CA LYS A 56 -22.88 -0.05 -16.18
C LYS A 56 -22.35 1.38 -16.26
N ASP A 57 -23.24 2.35 -16.44
CA ASP A 57 -22.90 3.77 -16.52
C ASP A 57 -22.23 4.29 -15.24
N LEU A 58 -22.46 3.64 -14.09
CA LEU A 58 -21.87 4.01 -12.80
C LEU A 58 -20.50 3.38 -12.54
N GLY A 59 -20.25 2.18 -13.06
CA GLY A 59 -19.07 1.38 -12.71
C GLY A 59 -18.05 1.22 -13.83
N ASP A 60 -18.52 1.01 -15.07
CA ASP A 60 -17.68 0.51 -16.16
C ASP A 60 -17.43 1.56 -17.26
N GLU A 61 -18.23 2.62 -17.32
CA GLU A 61 -18.18 3.62 -18.41
C GLU A 61 -17.56 4.97 -17.97
N ALA A 62 -16.75 4.97 -16.90
CA ALA A 62 -15.98 6.15 -16.55
C ALA A 62 -14.99 6.48 -17.69
N PRO A 63 -14.85 7.75 -18.12
CA PRO A 63 -13.91 8.11 -19.17
C PRO A 63 -12.47 7.76 -18.78
N GLU A 64 -11.81 6.97 -19.62
CA GLU A 64 -10.37 6.73 -19.54
C GLU A 64 -9.63 7.83 -20.30
N TYR A 65 -8.59 8.39 -19.68
CA TYR A 65 -7.78 9.46 -20.26
C TYR A 65 -6.36 8.97 -20.53
N ASP A 66 -5.96 8.96 -21.80
CA ASP A 66 -4.55 8.92 -22.18
C ASP A 66 -3.98 10.34 -22.07
N ARG A 67 -3.42 10.66 -20.90
CA ARG A 67 -2.93 12.01 -20.60
C ARG A 67 -1.56 12.24 -21.23
N PRO A 68 -1.31 13.41 -21.84
CA PRO A 68 0.02 13.74 -22.34
C PRO A 68 1.02 13.78 -21.18
N TRP A 69 2.21 13.24 -21.41
CA TRP A 69 3.29 13.24 -20.44
C TRP A 69 4.63 13.53 -21.11
N ILE A 70 5.60 13.98 -20.31
CA ILE A 70 6.96 14.26 -20.75
C ILE A 70 7.89 13.29 -20.05
N GLU A 71 8.80 12.68 -20.80
CA GLU A 71 9.85 11.81 -20.26
C GLU A 71 10.65 12.55 -19.19
N PRO A 72 10.70 12.04 -17.94
CA PRO A 72 11.55 12.59 -16.89
C PRO A 72 13.01 12.62 -17.34
N LYS A 73 13.68 13.73 -17.06
CA LYS A 73 15.09 13.88 -17.41
C LYS A 73 15.94 13.05 -16.46
N THR A 74 16.67 12.08 -17.00
CA THR A 74 17.69 11.35 -16.23
C THR A 74 18.75 12.31 -15.68
N PRO A 75 19.03 12.28 -14.37
CA PRO A 75 20.05 13.13 -13.77
C PRO A 75 21.44 12.74 -14.28
N ALA A 76 22.33 13.72 -14.45
CA ALA A 76 23.73 13.43 -14.73
C ALA A 76 24.39 12.80 -13.50
N PRO A 77 25.35 11.87 -13.67
CA PRO A 77 26.15 11.38 -12.57
C PRO A 77 26.82 12.55 -11.82
N LEU A 78 26.82 12.49 -10.48
CA LEU A 78 27.54 13.45 -9.66
C LEU A 78 29.04 13.34 -9.92
N ALA A 79 29.73 14.47 -10.14
CA ALA A 79 31.17 14.47 -10.21
C ALA A 79 31.77 14.26 -8.81
N ALA A 80 32.96 13.67 -8.72
CA ALA A 80 33.63 13.47 -7.43
C ALA A 80 33.84 14.80 -6.68
N ASP A 81 34.08 15.88 -7.43
CA ASP A 81 34.27 17.23 -6.89
C ASP A 81 32.96 17.90 -6.42
N ASP A 82 31.79 17.36 -6.79
CA ASP A 82 30.48 17.83 -6.30
C ASP A 82 30.18 17.36 -4.88
N ILE A 83 30.92 16.37 -4.37
CA ILE A 83 30.73 15.80 -3.04
C ILE A 83 31.58 16.61 -2.05
N PRO A 84 30.96 17.39 -1.14
CA PRO A 84 31.72 18.17 -0.18
C PRO A 84 32.53 17.24 0.73
N ALA A 85 33.82 17.56 0.92
CA ALA A 85 34.63 16.89 1.92
C ALA A 85 33.99 17.07 3.30
N TYR A 86 33.70 15.95 3.95
CA TYR A 86 33.04 15.91 5.26
C TYR A 86 33.79 14.91 6.14
N ASP A 87 33.93 15.22 7.42
CA ASP A 87 34.42 14.24 8.37
C ASP A 87 33.42 13.07 8.49
N VAL A 88 33.91 11.84 8.50
CA VAL A 88 33.05 10.65 8.48
C VAL A 88 32.24 10.52 9.77
N ALA A 89 32.83 10.88 10.92
CA ALA A 89 32.13 10.82 12.20
C ALA A 89 31.03 11.89 12.25
N ASP A 90 31.33 13.10 11.79
CA ASP A 90 30.33 14.18 11.69
C ASP A 90 29.21 13.83 10.71
N ALA A 91 29.53 13.22 9.56
CA ALA A 91 28.55 12.76 8.59
C ALA A 91 27.62 11.70 9.20
N LEU A 92 28.19 10.72 9.90
CA LEU A 92 27.41 9.67 10.55
C LEU A 92 26.48 10.24 11.61
N LEU A 93 26.98 11.13 12.49
CA LEU A 93 26.18 11.79 13.52
C LEU A 93 25.01 12.58 12.89
N LYS A 94 25.26 13.26 11.78
CA LYS A 94 24.23 13.99 11.04
C LYS A 94 23.19 13.06 10.42
N LEU A 95 23.61 11.92 9.86
CA LEU A 95 22.72 10.92 9.26
C LEU A 95 21.81 10.30 10.31
N ILE A 96 22.36 9.73 11.38
CA ILE A 96 21.58 9.05 12.44
C ILE A 96 20.74 10.03 13.27
N GLY A 97 21.15 11.30 13.34
CA GLY A 97 20.38 12.38 13.96
C GLY A 97 19.23 12.90 13.09
N SER A 98 19.17 12.52 11.81
CA SER A 98 18.12 12.98 10.91
C SER A 98 16.78 12.28 11.19
N PRO A 99 15.64 12.96 10.97
CA PRO A 99 14.33 12.32 11.05
C PRO A 99 14.12 11.19 10.04
N ALA A 100 15.01 10.96 9.08
CA ALA A 100 14.90 9.87 8.10
C ALA A 100 15.51 8.55 8.62
N LEU A 101 16.56 8.62 9.43
CA LEU A 101 17.34 7.46 9.89
C LEU A 101 17.33 7.27 11.40
N SER A 102 16.80 8.23 12.16
CA SER A 102 16.69 8.11 13.61
C SER A 102 15.69 7.02 14.02
N SER A 103 15.84 6.55 15.26
CA SER A 103 14.99 5.48 15.81
C SER A 103 13.49 5.81 15.72
N ARG A 104 12.72 4.84 15.24
CA ARG A 104 11.24 4.90 15.18
C ARG A 104 10.55 4.46 16.46
N ARG A 105 11.32 4.24 17.54
CA ARG A 105 10.83 3.73 18.82
C ARG A 105 9.64 4.50 19.39
N TRP A 106 9.73 5.82 19.36
CA TRP A 106 8.63 6.69 19.79
C TRP A 106 7.31 6.38 19.06
N VAL A 107 7.35 5.99 17.78
CA VAL A 107 6.15 5.67 17.00
C VAL A 107 5.57 4.35 17.47
N TYR A 108 6.37 3.27 17.47
CA TYR A 108 5.82 1.94 17.70
C TYR A 108 5.53 1.62 19.17
N GLU A 109 6.12 2.31 20.15
CA GLU A 109 5.80 2.12 21.57
C GLU A 109 4.40 2.65 21.95
N GLN A 110 3.76 3.40 21.06
CA GLN A 110 2.38 3.86 21.25
C GLN A 110 1.34 2.80 20.88
N TYR A 111 1.75 1.72 20.21
CA TYR A 111 0.86 0.66 19.74
C TYR A 111 1.13 -0.65 20.47
N ASP A 112 0.06 -1.42 20.67
CA ASP A 112 0.22 -2.78 21.17
C ASP A 112 0.85 -3.69 20.09
N THR A 113 1.73 -4.58 20.54
CA THR A 113 2.40 -5.58 19.66
C THR A 113 2.26 -7.00 20.22
N LEU A 114 1.44 -7.18 21.26
CA LEU A 114 1.39 -8.39 22.10
C LEU A 114 0.01 -9.04 22.14
N ILE A 115 -1.07 -8.32 21.87
CA ILE A 115 -2.45 -8.83 21.83
C ILE A 115 -2.51 -9.95 20.78
N GLN A 116 -3.23 -11.03 21.13
CA GLN A 116 -3.24 -12.35 20.46
C GLN A 116 -1.93 -13.15 20.57
N GLY A 117 -0.83 -12.59 21.07
CA GLY A 117 0.43 -13.32 21.31
C GLY A 117 1.09 -13.86 20.03
N ASN A 118 0.71 -13.33 18.87
CA ASN A 118 1.01 -13.94 17.57
C ASN A 118 2.25 -13.36 16.87
N SER A 119 2.82 -12.28 17.41
CA SER A 119 4.02 -11.61 16.86
C SER A 119 5.30 -12.41 17.15
N LEU A 120 6.05 -12.75 16.11
CA LEU A 120 7.39 -13.34 16.18
C LEU A 120 8.48 -12.26 16.16
N GLN A 121 8.36 -11.31 15.23
CA GLN A 121 9.24 -10.15 15.12
C GLN A 121 8.41 -8.88 15.30
N ARG A 122 8.78 -8.10 16.31
CA ARG A 122 8.17 -6.81 16.65
C ARG A 122 8.87 -5.68 15.89
N PRO A 123 8.30 -4.46 15.83
CA PRO A 123 8.92 -3.33 15.16
C PRO A 123 10.36 -3.07 15.62
N GLY A 124 11.23 -2.68 14.69
CA GLY A 124 12.64 -2.39 14.93
C GLY A 124 13.62 -3.12 14.01
N GLY A 125 13.18 -4.20 13.35
CA GLY A 125 13.90 -4.86 12.26
C GLY A 125 13.32 -4.54 10.88
N ASP A 126 13.84 -5.20 9.84
CA ASP A 126 13.52 -4.92 8.44
C ASP A 126 12.08 -5.30 8.03
N ALA A 127 11.47 -6.31 8.67
CA ALA A 127 10.07 -6.69 8.44
C ALA A 127 9.40 -7.16 9.75
N GLY A 128 8.08 -7.01 9.82
CA GLY A 128 7.25 -7.56 10.90
C GLY A 128 6.86 -9.00 10.59
N VAL A 129 6.91 -9.89 11.58
CA VAL A 129 6.61 -11.32 11.38
C VAL A 129 5.55 -11.80 12.37
N ILE A 130 4.52 -12.46 11.87
CA ILE A 130 3.41 -13.05 12.65
C ILE A 130 3.24 -14.52 12.32
N ARG A 131 2.84 -15.36 13.29
CA ARG A 131 2.57 -16.78 13.02
C ARG A 131 1.24 -16.93 12.28
N VAL A 132 1.13 -18.01 11.53
CA VAL A 132 -0.15 -18.42 10.94
C VAL A 132 -0.83 -19.39 11.89
N GLU A 133 -1.94 -18.95 12.50
CA GLU A 133 -2.72 -19.79 13.41
C GLU A 133 -3.22 -21.07 12.72
N GLY A 134 -3.37 -22.15 13.49
CA GLY A 134 -3.75 -23.47 12.97
C GLY A 134 -2.64 -24.21 12.21
N THR A 135 -1.44 -23.63 12.12
CA THR A 135 -0.25 -24.28 11.58
C THR A 135 0.80 -24.51 12.66
N GLU A 136 1.65 -25.53 12.49
CA GLU A 136 2.69 -25.83 13.49
C GLU A 136 3.79 -24.76 13.49
N LYS A 137 4.30 -24.40 12.31
CA LYS A 137 5.51 -23.57 12.17
C LYS A 137 5.47 -22.51 11.08
N LYS A 138 4.32 -22.25 10.45
CA LYS A 138 4.27 -21.22 9.39
C LYS A 138 4.15 -19.82 9.98
N ALA A 139 4.74 -18.85 9.31
CA ALA A 139 4.63 -17.44 9.61
C ALA A 139 4.58 -16.60 8.32
N LEU A 140 4.10 -15.37 8.44
CA LEU A 140 4.09 -14.38 7.38
C LEU A 140 4.94 -13.18 7.79
N ALA A 141 5.79 -12.71 6.88
CA ALA A 141 6.57 -11.50 7.01
C ALA A 141 5.94 -10.37 6.20
N PHE A 142 5.98 -9.15 6.73
CA PHE A 142 5.39 -7.96 6.11
C PHE A 142 6.35 -6.78 6.17
N THR A 143 6.42 -6.02 5.07
CA THR A 143 7.20 -4.79 4.97
C THR A 143 6.46 -3.74 4.13
N SER A 144 6.90 -2.49 4.21
CA SER A 144 6.36 -1.37 3.42
C SER A 144 7.45 -0.34 3.17
N ASP A 145 7.82 -0.16 1.91
CA ASP A 145 9.06 0.53 1.54
C ASP A 145 8.88 1.51 0.38
N VAL A 146 9.59 2.63 0.49
CA VAL A 146 9.80 3.62 -0.59
C VAL A 146 10.89 4.58 -0.17
N THR A 147 11.75 4.95 -1.13
CA THR A 147 12.64 6.10 -0.98
C THR A 147 12.20 7.21 -1.96
N PRO A 148 11.36 8.18 -1.52
CA PRO A 148 10.78 9.18 -2.43
C PRO A 148 11.83 10.05 -3.13
N ARG A 149 13.01 10.23 -2.51
CA ARG A 149 14.13 10.96 -3.11
C ARG A 149 14.73 10.26 -4.32
N TYR A 150 14.73 8.93 -4.34
CA TYR A 150 15.17 8.18 -5.51
C TYR A 150 14.12 8.28 -6.62
N CYS A 151 12.84 8.21 -6.26
CA CYS A 151 11.74 8.40 -7.21
C CYS A 151 11.66 9.83 -7.78
N GLU A 152 12.03 10.85 -7.00
CA GLU A 152 12.18 12.23 -7.48
C GLU A 152 13.35 12.37 -8.45
N ALA A 153 14.49 11.75 -8.13
CA ALA A 153 15.71 11.83 -8.93
C ALA A 153 15.57 11.10 -10.27
N ASP A 154 15.08 9.85 -10.23
CA ASP A 154 14.79 9.03 -11.40
C ASP A 154 13.58 8.15 -11.06
N PRO A 155 12.37 8.48 -11.55
CA PRO A 155 11.16 7.75 -11.19
C PRO A 155 11.20 6.27 -11.56
N TYR A 156 11.86 5.92 -12.67
CA TYR A 156 11.94 4.54 -13.14
C TYR A 156 12.88 3.71 -12.27
N GLU A 157 14.09 4.20 -12.00
CA GLU A 157 15.00 3.50 -11.08
C GLU A 157 14.53 3.56 -9.62
N GLY A 158 13.85 4.64 -9.22
CA GLY A 158 13.21 4.76 -7.91
C GLY A 158 12.07 3.76 -7.71
N GLY A 159 11.22 3.55 -8.73
CA GLY A 159 10.18 2.53 -8.72
C GLY A 159 10.76 1.12 -8.59
N LYS A 160 11.83 0.81 -9.34
CA LYS A 160 12.56 -0.48 -9.18
C LYS A 160 13.12 -0.64 -7.77
N GLN A 161 13.74 0.41 -7.25
CA GLN A 161 14.36 0.37 -5.94
C GLN A 161 13.36 0.12 -4.82
N ALA A 162 12.16 0.72 -4.87
CA ALA A 162 11.11 0.49 -3.87
C ALA A 162 10.68 -0.99 -3.82
N VAL A 163 10.49 -1.62 -5.00
CA VAL A 163 10.19 -3.07 -5.09
C VAL A 163 11.35 -3.90 -4.55
N ALA A 164 12.59 -3.57 -4.94
CA ALA A 164 13.77 -4.30 -4.52
C ALA A 164 14.04 -4.19 -3.01
N GLU A 165 13.72 -3.05 -2.39
CA GLU A 165 13.81 -2.84 -0.94
C GLU A 165 12.78 -3.70 -0.19
N ALA A 166 11.51 -3.65 -0.60
CA ALA A 166 10.47 -4.50 -0.02
C ALA A 166 10.79 -5.99 -0.13
N TRP A 167 11.23 -6.43 -1.31
CA TRP A 167 11.65 -7.82 -1.52
C TRP A 167 12.83 -8.18 -0.60
N ARG A 168 13.84 -7.31 -0.50
CA ARG A 168 15.02 -7.54 0.33
C ARG A 168 14.69 -7.62 1.82
N ASN A 169 13.87 -6.70 2.33
CA ASN A 169 13.46 -6.66 3.73
C ASN A 169 12.71 -7.95 4.15
N LEU A 170 11.88 -8.50 3.27
CA LEU A 170 11.27 -9.83 3.49
C LEU A 170 12.34 -10.93 3.55
N THR A 171 13.21 -11.01 2.54
CA THR A 171 14.25 -12.05 2.51
C THR A 171 15.26 -11.96 3.65
N ALA A 172 15.49 -10.77 4.20
CA ALA A 172 16.36 -10.56 5.35
C ALA A 172 15.86 -11.33 6.59
N THR A 173 14.55 -11.55 6.72
CA THR A 173 13.96 -12.40 7.77
C THR A 173 14.02 -13.91 7.47
N GLY A 174 14.44 -14.28 6.25
CA GLY A 174 14.40 -15.64 5.73
C GLY A 174 13.07 -16.02 5.07
N ALA A 175 12.15 -15.06 4.90
CA ALA A 175 10.88 -15.28 4.23
C ALA A 175 11.06 -15.37 2.70
N ASP A 176 10.23 -16.18 2.06
CA ASP A 176 10.07 -16.25 0.61
C ASP A 176 9.02 -15.22 0.16
N PRO A 177 9.38 -14.15 -0.57
CA PRO A 177 8.43 -13.12 -0.99
C PRO A 177 7.35 -13.70 -1.93
N LEU A 178 6.08 -13.40 -1.66
CA LEU A 178 4.95 -13.99 -2.39
C LEU A 178 4.19 -13.00 -3.27
N ALA A 179 3.92 -11.82 -2.72
CA ALA A 179 3.10 -10.81 -3.38
C ALA A 179 3.36 -9.43 -2.80
N ALA A 180 3.09 -8.43 -3.62
CA ALA A 180 3.20 -7.03 -3.29
C ALA A 180 1.87 -6.29 -3.46
N THR A 181 1.77 -5.14 -2.83
CA THR A 181 0.72 -4.14 -3.07
C THR A 181 1.37 -2.78 -3.27
N ASP A 182 0.85 -1.98 -4.18
CA ASP A 182 1.34 -0.64 -4.44
C ASP A 182 0.36 0.43 -3.95
N ASN A 183 0.89 1.44 -3.27
CA ASN A 183 0.15 2.65 -2.93
C ASN A 183 0.82 3.83 -3.64
N LEU A 184 0.29 4.17 -4.82
CA LEU A 184 0.82 5.17 -5.72
C LEU A 184 0.35 6.56 -5.29
N ASN A 185 1.25 7.38 -4.73
CA ASN A 185 0.96 8.76 -4.32
C ASN A 185 1.76 9.75 -5.18
N PHE A 186 1.05 10.52 -6.00
CA PHE A 186 1.63 11.49 -6.93
C PHE A 186 0.86 12.83 -6.92
N GLY A 187 1.48 13.86 -7.51
CA GLY A 187 0.87 15.19 -7.67
C GLY A 187 -0.26 15.21 -8.71
N ASN A 188 -0.54 16.39 -9.27
CA ASN A 188 -1.58 16.55 -10.27
C ASN A 188 -1.17 15.90 -11.62
N PRO A 189 -1.87 14.83 -12.08
CA PRO A 189 -1.54 14.10 -13.31
C PRO A 189 -1.90 14.88 -14.59
N GLU A 190 -2.54 16.04 -14.49
CA GLU A 190 -2.80 16.93 -15.63
C GLU A 190 -1.54 17.68 -16.09
N ARG A 191 -0.52 17.73 -15.23
CA ARG A 191 0.79 18.30 -15.53
C ARG A 191 1.67 17.23 -16.20
N PRO A 192 2.09 17.42 -17.47
CA PRO A 192 2.81 16.38 -18.20
C PRO A 192 4.08 15.85 -17.52
N GLU A 193 4.77 16.69 -16.75
CA GLU A 193 5.95 16.31 -15.98
C GLU A 193 5.60 15.37 -14.80
N ILE A 194 4.48 15.60 -14.12
CA ILE A 194 4.02 14.74 -13.01
C ILE A 194 3.47 13.42 -13.57
N MET A 195 2.73 13.48 -14.68
CA MET A 195 2.28 12.29 -15.38
C MET A 195 3.48 11.44 -15.84
N GLY A 196 4.56 12.07 -16.31
CA GLY A 196 5.78 11.37 -16.68
C GLY A 196 6.45 10.65 -15.51
N GLN A 197 6.44 11.25 -14.31
CA GLN A 197 6.90 10.58 -13.09
C GLN A 197 6.08 9.34 -12.77
N LEU A 198 4.75 9.43 -12.86
CA LEU A 198 3.84 8.31 -12.63
C LEU A 198 4.09 7.16 -13.62
N VAL A 199 4.14 7.47 -14.92
CA VAL A 199 4.38 6.48 -15.98
C VAL A 199 5.69 5.74 -15.74
N LYS A 200 6.79 6.48 -15.54
CA LYS A 200 8.12 5.87 -15.35
C LYS A 200 8.22 5.07 -14.06
N ALA A 201 7.62 5.53 -12.96
CA ALA A 201 7.59 4.77 -11.72
C ALA A 201 6.85 3.44 -11.89
N ILE A 202 5.69 3.42 -12.57
CA ILE A 202 4.95 2.19 -12.85
C ILE A 202 5.75 1.26 -13.76
N GLU A 203 6.42 1.77 -14.80
CA GLU A 203 7.30 0.97 -15.66
C GLU A 203 8.42 0.30 -14.85
N GLY A 204 9.05 1.05 -13.95
CA GLY A 204 10.12 0.55 -13.08
C GLY A 204 9.64 -0.51 -12.09
N ILE A 205 8.51 -0.26 -11.43
CA ILE A 205 7.84 -1.24 -10.55
C ILE A 205 7.54 -2.52 -11.32
N GLY A 206 6.91 -2.39 -12.49
CA GLY A 206 6.54 -3.54 -13.32
C GLY A 206 7.74 -4.37 -13.78
N GLU A 207 8.87 -3.73 -14.08
CA GLU A 207 10.11 -4.44 -14.39
C GLU A 207 10.68 -5.18 -13.19
N ALA A 208 10.81 -4.53 -12.04
CA ALA A 208 11.34 -5.16 -10.84
C ALA A 208 10.46 -6.32 -10.36
N CYS A 209 9.14 -6.15 -10.37
CA CYS A 209 8.19 -7.22 -10.04
C CYS A 209 8.35 -8.44 -10.96
N ARG A 210 8.51 -8.23 -12.28
CA ARG A 210 8.77 -9.32 -13.24
C ARG A 210 10.11 -10.00 -13.00
N ALA A 211 11.16 -9.23 -12.69
CA ALA A 211 12.49 -9.77 -12.47
C ALA A 211 12.60 -10.57 -11.16
N LEU A 212 11.84 -10.19 -10.13
CA LEU A 212 11.89 -10.78 -8.79
C LEU A 212 10.76 -11.77 -8.50
N ASP A 213 9.90 -12.05 -9.49
CA ASP A 213 8.69 -12.87 -9.34
C ASP A 213 7.82 -12.42 -8.15
N PHE A 214 7.57 -11.10 -8.08
CA PHE A 214 6.90 -10.45 -6.95
C PHE A 214 5.65 -9.69 -7.41
N PRO A 215 4.53 -10.39 -7.67
CA PRO A 215 3.37 -9.82 -8.34
C PRO A 215 2.62 -8.81 -7.48
N ILE A 216 2.16 -7.72 -8.09
CA ILE A 216 1.21 -6.77 -7.49
C ILE A 216 -0.18 -7.42 -7.49
N VAL A 217 -0.77 -7.66 -6.31
CA VAL A 217 -2.08 -8.32 -6.16
C VAL A 217 -3.19 -7.36 -5.74
N SER A 218 -2.84 -6.16 -5.29
CA SER A 218 -3.77 -5.10 -4.88
C SER A 218 -3.04 -3.77 -4.88
N GLY A 219 -3.78 -2.67 -4.80
CA GLY A 219 -3.16 -1.36 -4.67
C GLY A 219 -4.16 -0.24 -4.43
N ASN A 220 -3.62 0.97 -4.36
CA ASN A 220 -4.36 2.22 -4.28
C ASN A 220 -3.63 3.30 -5.09
N VAL A 221 -4.40 4.21 -5.67
CA VAL A 221 -3.86 5.35 -6.43
C VAL A 221 -4.43 6.64 -5.85
N SER A 222 -3.54 7.47 -5.31
CA SER A 222 -3.83 8.80 -4.81
C SER A 222 -3.12 9.84 -5.67
N LEU A 223 -3.90 10.65 -6.38
CA LEU A 223 -3.42 11.70 -7.27
C LEU A 223 -3.81 13.07 -6.71
N TYR A 224 -3.30 14.13 -7.33
CA TYR A 224 -3.56 15.51 -6.91
C TYR A 224 -3.03 15.82 -5.50
N ASN A 225 -2.01 15.09 -5.02
CA ASN A 225 -1.33 15.35 -3.75
C ASN A 225 -0.42 16.58 -3.86
N GLU A 226 -1.00 17.76 -3.76
CA GLU A 226 -0.29 19.03 -3.84
C GLU A 226 -0.77 20.01 -2.76
N THR A 227 0.12 20.92 -2.34
CA THR A 227 -0.25 22.04 -1.46
C THR A 227 0.35 23.31 -2.03
N ASN A 228 -0.47 24.34 -2.24
CA ASN A 228 -0.07 25.63 -2.83
C ASN A 228 0.68 25.45 -4.17
N GLY A 229 0.23 24.53 -5.03
CA GLY A 229 0.83 24.24 -6.33
C GLY A 229 2.15 23.47 -6.28
N LYS A 230 2.60 23.05 -5.08
CA LYS A 230 3.77 22.20 -4.91
C LYS A 230 3.33 20.75 -4.70
N ALA A 231 3.74 19.87 -5.61
CA ALA A 231 3.52 18.44 -5.48
C ALA A 231 4.38 17.84 -4.36
N ILE A 232 3.89 16.74 -3.79
CA ILE A 232 4.71 15.84 -2.97
C ILE A 232 5.83 15.23 -3.82
N LEU A 233 6.81 14.62 -3.15
CA LEU A 233 7.74 13.72 -3.85
C LEU A 233 6.96 12.51 -4.39
N PRO A 234 7.31 11.99 -5.58
CA PRO A 234 6.76 10.73 -6.08
C PRO A 234 6.93 9.63 -5.03
N THR A 235 5.82 9.03 -4.60
CA THR A 235 5.83 8.09 -3.48
C THR A 235 5.01 6.84 -3.84
N PRO A 236 5.56 5.95 -4.70
CA PRO A 236 4.98 4.64 -4.97
C PRO A 236 5.39 3.66 -3.86
N THR A 237 4.68 3.66 -2.73
CA THR A 237 4.99 2.75 -1.63
C THR A 237 4.67 1.31 -2.00
N ILE A 238 5.63 0.40 -1.78
CA ILE A 238 5.47 -1.03 -2.02
C ILE A 238 5.34 -1.74 -0.68
N GLY A 239 4.13 -2.26 -0.41
CA GLY A 239 3.90 -3.22 0.65
C GLY A 239 4.21 -4.64 0.17
N GLY A 240 4.83 -5.45 1.00
CA GLY A 240 5.21 -6.82 0.65
C GLY A 240 4.75 -7.83 1.68
N VAL A 241 4.38 -9.04 1.23
CA VAL A 241 4.18 -10.21 2.08
C VAL A 241 5.06 -11.37 1.64
N GLY A 242 5.67 -12.05 2.61
CA GLY A 242 6.47 -13.25 2.40
C GLY A 242 6.09 -14.38 3.34
N LEU A 243 6.38 -15.62 2.95
CA LEU A 243 6.10 -16.83 3.72
C LEU A 243 7.36 -17.37 4.37
N LEU A 244 7.25 -17.70 5.65
CA LEU A 244 8.19 -18.55 6.38
C LEU A 244 7.53 -19.91 6.58
N PRO A 245 7.98 -20.98 5.88
CA PRO A 245 7.44 -22.32 6.10
C PRO A 245 7.73 -22.87 7.50
N ASP A 246 8.85 -22.42 8.08
CA ASP A 246 9.34 -22.83 9.39
C ASP A 246 9.99 -21.63 10.10
N TRP A 247 9.24 -20.98 11.00
CA TRP A 247 9.72 -19.80 11.72
C TRP A 247 10.85 -20.10 12.72
N ASP A 248 11.17 -21.37 13.02
CA ASP A 248 12.37 -21.71 13.81
C ASP A 248 13.67 -21.33 13.07
N LYS A 249 13.61 -21.19 11.74
CA LYS A 249 14.74 -20.82 10.87
C LYS A 249 14.78 -19.33 10.53
N MET A 250 13.85 -18.56 11.07
CA MET A 250 13.78 -17.11 10.84
C MET A 250 15.07 -16.44 11.31
N ALA A 251 15.63 -15.55 10.50
CA ALA A 251 16.70 -14.68 10.93
C ALA A 251 16.16 -13.64 11.91
N ARG A 252 16.89 -13.38 12.99
CA ARG A 252 16.57 -12.32 13.94
C ARG A 252 17.46 -11.13 13.66
N ILE A 253 16.84 -9.98 13.42
CA ILE A 253 17.48 -8.69 13.15
C ILE A 253 17.23 -7.78 14.34
#